data_AF-A0A7X7LHU7-F1
#
_entry.id   AF-A0A7X7LHU7-F1
#
_cell.length_a   1.000
_cell.length_b   1.000
_cell.length_c   1.000
_cell.angle_alpha   90.00
_cell.angle_beta   90.00
_cell.angle_gamma   90.00
#
_symmetry.space_group_name_H-M   'P 1'
#
loop_
_entity.id
_entity.type
_entity.pdbx_description
1 polymer ?
#
loop_
_entity_poly.entity_id
_entity_poly.type
_entity_poly.pdbx_seq_one_letter_code
_entity_poly.pdbx_strand_id
1 'polypeptide(L)'
;MKRHKQLPGVRRWFGQDFIDLQQEALNAIEGLLAPFNSCVLKGCEVSGTDPKTINPGLVLFTSGSGTERLSIIAEFAGASGLPSTFVRFLVPEEEEISRLYDDGIVKPIAIHQRAVLTSVEPSTGAYIAIASSGSPVSLRDAIQSNMYRFVTDADKLNWNGKLNASEVSTVPTASKALKLNASAKFPNSVVTEDATHRFATDAEKTDWNGKAAGNHNHTLASLSEKNYDSLTGLPALLVQKTGFALGSVTDLNTLDTPGFYFGASIANSPFAGEIFIDVIKSSAEIVIQVVKKTGAFAIRTRTSSLMGDPVWSAWTKWGSIASSSQKMLYSDGANGADAASFVHVDPTNSRIGIGTNTPQKTLDVVGETRVGSTYKTNFNGNEIQFE
;
A
#
# COMPACT_ATOMS: atom_id res chain seq x y z
N MET A 1 -37.21 25.49 -61.74
CA MET A 1 -38.34 26.16 -61.07
C MET A 1 -38.74 27.40 -61.85
N LYS A 2 -39.99 27.51 -62.31
CA LYS A 2 -40.49 28.73 -62.97
C LYS A 2 -40.84 29.75 -61.88
N ARG A 3 -39.99 30.74 -61.65
CA ARG A 3 -40.30 31.83 -60.70
C ARG A 3 -41.35 32.77 -61.29
N HIS A 4 -42.58 32.66 -60.82
CA HIS A 4 -43.64 33.56 -61.27
C HIS A 4 -43.47 34.96 -60.65
N LYS A 5 -43.36 36.00 -61.50
CA LYS A 5 -43.45 37.40 -61.09
C LYS A 5 -44.90 37.85 -61.26
N GLN A 6 -45.56 38.23 -60.17
CA GLN A 6 -46.94 38.70 -60.22
C GLN A 6 -46.97 40.11 -60.82
N LEU A 7 -47.49 40.25 -62.04
CA LEU A 7 -47.79 41.56 -62.63
C LEU A 7 -49.15 42.06 -62.08
N PRO A 8 -49.25 43.31 -61.61
CA PRO A 8 -50.52 43.87 -61.14
C PRO A 8 -51.51 44.02 -62.31
N GLY A 9 -52.72 43.48 -62.17
CA GLY A 9 -53.83 43.63 -63.13
C GLY A 9 -54.33 42.29 -63.69
N VAL A 10 -55.48 41.86 -63.17
CA VAL A 10 -56.32 40.69 -63.59
C VAL A 10 -55.57 39.36 -63.77
N ARG A 11 -55.67 38.49 -62.76
CA ARG A 11 -55.27 37.08 -62.83
C ARG A 11 -56.10 36.34 -63.90
N ARG A 12 -55.50 36.05 -65.06
CA ARG A 12 -56.01 35.07 -66.02
C ARG A 12 -55.25 33.76 -65.81
N TRP A 13 -55.63 33.00 -64.80
CA TRP A 13 -55.08 31.67 -64.56
C TRP A 13 -55.95 30.68 -65.32
N PHE A 14 -55.38 29.93 -66.25
CA PHE A 14 -56.09 28.88 -66.97
C PHE A 14 -55.81 27.51 -66.33
N GLY A 15 -56.62 26.48 -66.61
CA GLY A 15 -56.50 25.14 -66.00
C GLY A 15 -55.08 24.56 -66.05
N GLN A 16 -54.37 24.73 -67.16
CA GLN A 16 -52.98 24.28 -67.32
C GLN A 16 -52.00 24.98 -66.37
N ASP A 17 -52.20 26.27 -66.05
CA ASP A 17 -51.31 27.00 -65.14
C ASP A 17 -51.42 26.46 -63.70
N PHE A 18 -52.61 25.99 -63.31
CA PHE A 18 -52.82 25.34 -62.02
C PHE A 18 -52.23 23.94 -61.97
N ILE A 19 -52.33 23.18 -63.07
CA ILE A 19 -51.69 21.86 -63.20
C ILE A 19 -50.17 22.02 -63.11
N ASP A 20 -49.58 22.95 -63.86
CA ASP A 20 -48.13 23.23 -63.84
C ASP A 20 -47.66 23.62 -62.43
N LEU A 21 -48.43 24.42 -61.69
CA LEU A 21 -48.08 24.86 -60.33
C LEU A 21 -48.15 23.69 -59.32
N GLN A 22 -49.18 22.85 -59.41
CA GLN A 22 -49.32 21.67 -58.56
C GLN A 22 -48.21 20.65 -58.85
N GLN A 23 -47.88 20.46 -60.13
CA GLN A 23 -46.83 19.56 -60.56
C GLN A 23 -45.45 20.00 -60.05
N GLU A 24 -45.17 21.30 -59.92
CA GLU A 24 -43.86 21.77 -59.45
C GLU A 24 -43.53 21.33 -58.01
N ALA A 25 -44.52 21.34 -57.11
CA ALA A 25 -44.35 20.86 -55.74
C ALA A 25 -44.22 19.33 -55.69
N LEU A 26 -45.00 18.61 -56.50
CA LEU A 26 -44.92 17.16 -56.60
C LEU A 26 -43.57 16.71 -57.16
N ASN A 27 -43.11 17.32 -58.25
CA ASN A 27 -41.79 17.06 -58.83
C ASN A 27 -40.64 17.25 -57.81
N ALA A 28 -40.77 18.21 -56.88
CA ALA A 28 -39.77 18.41 -55.84
C ALA A 28 -39.74 17.26 -54.82
N ILE A 29 -40.92 16.75 -54.43
CA ILE A 29 -41.04 15.61 -53.51
C ILE A 29 -40.60 14.33 -54.22
N GLU A 30 -41.01 14.14 -55.48
CA GLU A 30 -40.57 13.02 -56.32
C GLU A 30 -39.07 13.04 -56.53
N GLY A 31 -38.45 14.21 -56.73
CA GLY A 31 -36.99 14.35 -56.78
C GLY A 31 -36.29 13.96 -55.48
N LEU A 32 -36.89 14.26 -54.33
CA LEU A 32 -36.38 13.83 -53.02
C LEU A 32 -36.44 12.30 -52.86
N LEU A 33 -37.48 11.67 -53.42
CA LEU A 33 -37.71 10.23 -53.30
C LEU A 33 -37.12 9.41 -54.46
N ALA A 34 -36.67 10.06 -55.54
CA ALA A 34 -36.05 9.46 -56.71
C ALA A 34 -34.90 8.47 -56.43
N PRO A 35 -34.08 8.64 -55.40
CA PRO A 35 -33.06 7.65 -55.06
C PRO A 35 -33.64 6.29 -54.65
N PHE A 36 -34.84 6.26 -54.09
CA PHE A 36 -35.44 5.04 -53.54
C PHE A 36 -36.14 4.20 -54.63
N ASN A 37 -36.10 2.88 -54.46
CA ASN A 37 -36.87 1.96 -55.29
C ASN A 37 -38.37 2.05 -54.98
N SER A 38 -39.21 1.53 -55.88
CA SER A 38 -40.66 1.51 -55.67
C SER A 38 -41.01 0.89 -54.31
N CYS A 39 -41.77 1.61 -53.49
CA CYS A 39 -42.06 1.22 -52.12
C CYS A 39 -43.35 1.86 -51.62
N VAL A 40 -43.90 1.30 -50.54
CA VAL A 40 -45.06 1.85 -49.84
C VAL A 40 -44.62 2.98 -48.92
N LEU A 41 -45.18 4.17 -49.11
CA LEU A 41 -44.92 5.33 -48.24
C LEU A 41 -45.77 5.26 -46.97
N LYS A 42 -47.03 4.83 -47.10
CA LYS A 42 -47.98 4.67 -45.99
C LYS A 42 -49.13 3.75 -46.39
N GLY A 43 -49.67 2.96 -45.46
CA GLY A 43 -50.84 2.12 -45.71
C GLY A 43 -50.49 0.86 -46.47
N CYS A 44 -51.40 0.38 -47.34
CA CYS A 44 -51.23 -0.86 -48.11
C CYS A 44 -50.97 -2.12 -47.27
N GLU A 45 -51.30 -2.08 -45.98
CA GLU A 45 -51.17 -3.23 -45.08
C GLU A 45 -52.23 -4.29 -45.40
N VAL A 46 -51.82 -5.55 -45.37
CA VAL A 46 -52.71 -6.70 -45.58
C VAL A 46 -53.34 -7.09 -44.25
N SER A 47 -54.67 -7.08 -44.19
CA SER A 47 -55.46 -7.43 -43.02
C SER A 47 -56.51 -8.51 -43.33
N GLY A 48 -57.11 -9.07 -42.28
CA GLY A 48 -58.11 -10.15 -42.38
C GLY A 48 -57.52 -11.56 -42.46
N THR A 49 -58.38 -12.57 -42.46
CA THR A 49 -58.01 -14.00 -42.54
C THR A 49 -58.53 -14.62 -43.84
N ASP A 50 -59.84 -14.53 -44.10
CA ASP A 50 -60.47 -14.87 -45.39
C ASP A 50 -61.90 -14.25 -45.42
N PRO A 51 -62.21 -13.28 -46.31
CA PRO A 51 -61.34 -12.70 -47.32
C PRO A 51 -60.30 -11.73 -46.72
N LYS A 52 -59.17 -11.60 -47.42
CA LYS A 52 -58.12 -10.62 -47.13
C LYS A 52 -58.50 -9.24 -47.69
N THR A 53 -57.96 -8.21 -47.06
CA THR A 53 -58.10 -6.81 -47.49
C THR A 53 -56.73 -6.14 -47.50
N ILE A 54 -56.43 -5.36 -48.54
CA ILE A 54 -55.30 -4.44 -48.58
C ILE A 54 -55.85 -3.05 -48.27
N ASN A 55 -55.34 -2.42 -47.22
CA ASN A 55 -55.79 -1.09 -46.82
C ASN A 55 -55.40 -0.02 -47.85
N PRO A 56 -56.16 1.09 -47.96
CA PRO A 56 -55.76 2.24 -48.78
C PRO A 56 -54.39 2.78 -48.35
N GLY A 57 -53.68 3.45 -49.25
CA GLY A 57 -52.34 3.92 -48.97
C GLY A 57 -51.74 4.84 -50.03
N LEU A 58 -50.51 5.27 -49.78
CA LEU A 58 -49.68 6.05 -50.67
C LEU A 58 -48.47 5.23 -51.06
N VAL A 59 -48.16 5.20 -52.35
CA VAL A 59 -47.05 4.42 -52.90
C VAL A 59 -46.16 5.28 -53.77
N LEU A 60 -44.89 4.91 -53.82
CA LEU A 60 -43.88 5.47 -54.70
C LEU A 60 -43.59 4.45 -55.80
N PHE A 61 -43.74 4.86 -57.05
CA PHE A 61 -43.25 4.12 -58.19
C PHE A 61 -42.00 4.80 -58.72
N THR A 62 -40.91 4.05 -58.87
CA THR A 62 -39.68 4.59 -59.45
C THR A 62 -39.29 3.77 -60.67
N SER A 63 -39.20 4.42 -61.83
CA SER A 63 -38.77 3.85 -63.11
C SER A 63 -37.43 4.44 -63.56
N GLY A 64 -36.76 3.76 -64.49
CA GLY A 64 -35.43 4.15 -64.98
C GLY A 64 -34.28 3.59 -64.14
N SER A 65 -33.05 3.96 -64.51
CA SER A 65 -31.81 3.47 -63.88
C SER A 65 -30.77 4.59 -63.79
N GLY A 66 -29.83 4.47 -62.84
CA GLY A 66 -28.77 5.46 -62.66
C GLY A 66 -29.29 6.82 -62.19
N THR A 67 -28.90 7.89 -62.88
CA THR A 67 -29.29 9.28 -62.58
C THR A 67 -30.60 9.72 -63.22
N GLU A 68 -31.14 8.95 -64.17
CA GLU A 68 -32.40 9.24 -64.87
C GLU A 68 -33.56 8.45 -64.26
N ARG A 69 -33.76 8.62 -62.95
CA ARG A 69 -34.88 7.99 -62.24
C ARG A 69 -36.08 8.93 -62.25
N LEU A 70 -37.21 8.41 -62.71
CA LEU A 70 -38.50 9.08 -62.61
C LEU A 70 -39.27 8.45 -61.46
N SER A 71 -39.76 9.29 -60.56
CA SER A 71 -40.56 8.87 -59.42
C SER A 71 -41.95 9.46 -59.52
N ILE A 72 -42.96 8.65 -59.24
CA ILE A 72 -44.36 9.05 -59.23
C ILE A 72 -44.95 8.62 -57.89
N ILE A 73 -45.59 9.55 -57.20
CA ILE A 73 -46.39 9.23 -56.02
C ILE A 73 -47.83 9.01 -56.44
N ALA A 74 -48.40 7.88 -56.04
CA ALA A 74 -49.76 7.50 -56.41
C ALA A 74 -50.58 7.05 -55.21
N GLU A 75 -51.88 7.35 -55.24
CA GLU A 75 -52.83 6.89 -54.23
C GLU A 75 -53.40 5.51 -54.57
N PHE A 76 -53.39 4.62 -53.58
CA PHE A 76 -54.04 3.32 -53.67
C PHE A 76 -55.35 3.35 -52.87
N ALA A 77 -56.47 3.07 -53.53
CA ALA A 77 -57.79 3.10 -52.93
C ALA A 77 -58.09 1.92 -51.98
N GLY A 78 -57.20 0.93 -51.88
CA GLY A 78 -57.46 -0.31 -51.15
C GLY A 78 -58.10 -1.38 -52.03
N ALA A 79 -58.11 -2.62 -51.54
CA ALA A 79 -58.80 -3.73 -52.18
C ALA A 79 -59.32 -4.72 -51.15
N SER A 80 -60.58 -5.11 -51.26
CA SER A 80 -61.24 -6.08 -50.37
C SER A 80 -61.65 -7.34 -51.14
N GLY A 81 -62.01 -8.41 -50.42
CA GLY A 81 -62.51 -9.64 -51.07
C GLY A 81 -61.39 -10.47 -51.72
N LEU A 82 -60.14 -10.29 -51.29
CA LEU A 82 -59.01 -11.06 -51.82
C LEU A 82 -58.96 -12.46 -51.18
N PRO A 83 -58.52 -13.49 -51.92
CA PRO A 83 -58.41 -14.84 -51.38
C PRO A 83 -57.37 -14.91 -50.24
N SER A 84 -57.43 -15.95 -49.42
CA SER A 84 -56.50 -16.19 -48.30
C SER A 84 -55.02 -16.25 -48.70
N THR A 85 -54.75 -16.69 -49.94
CA THR A 85 -53.42 -16.65 -50.57
C THR A 85 -53.47 -15.86 -51.87
N PHE A 86 -52.61 -14.84 -52.00
CA PHE A 86 -52.50 -14.05 -53.22
C PHE A 86 -51.10 -13.46 -53.39
N VAL A 87 -50.76 -13.18 -54.64
CA VAL A 87 -49.79 -12.16 -55.01
C VAL A 87 -50.51 -11.18 -55.94
N ARG A 88 -50.33 -9.89 -55.71
CA ARG A 88 -50.89 -8.81 -56.50
C ARG A 88 -49.81 -7.77 -56.73
N PHE A 89 -49.96 -6.98 -57.78
CA PHE A 89 -49.01 -5.94 -58.13
C PHE A 89 -49.75 -4.61 -58.20
N LEU A 90 -49.22 -3.60 -57.52
CA LEU A 90 -49.63 -2.22 -57.73
C LEU A 90 -48.88 -1.66 -58.92
N VAL A 91 -49.60 -1.00 -59.83
CA VAL A 91 -49.08 -0.38 -61.06
C VAL A 91 -49.60 1.04 -61.13
N PRO A 92 -48.79 2.03 -61.57
CA PRO A 92 -49.25 3.40 -61.76
C PRO A 92 -50.28 3.49 -62.89
N GLU A 93 -51.32 4.28 -62.67
CA GLU A 93 -52.33 4.68 -63.65
C GLU A 93 -52.56 6.20 -63.53
N GLU A 94 -52.67 6.86 -64.68
CA GLU A 94 -52.93 8.30 -64.76
C GLU A 94 -54.37 8.54 -65.23
N GLU A 95 -55.12 9.35 -64.47
CA GLU A 95 -56.46 9.79 -64.83
C GLU A 95 -56.51 11.31 -64.95
N GLU A 96 -56.83 11.82 -66.14
CA GLU A 96 -57.03 13.24 -66.37
C GLU A 96 -58.43 13.66 -65.90
N ILE A 97 -58.48 14.62 -64.98
CA ILE A 97 -59.74 15.21 -64.52
C ILE A 97 -59.96 16.52 -65.28
N SER A 98 -61.02 16.54 -66.08
CA SER A 98 -61.41 17.67 -66.92
C SER A 98 -62.71 18.32 -66.44
N ARG A 99 -62.85 19.65 -66.60
CA ARG A 99 -64.06 20.40 -66.20
C ARG A 99 -64.43 21.43 -67.26
N LEU A 100 -65.73 21.70 -67.39
CA LEU A 100 -66.28 22.81 -68.18
C LEU A 100 -66.02 24.15 -67.48
N TYR A 101 -65.43 25.09 -68.21
CA TYR A 101 -65.17 26.46 -67.75
C TYR A 101 -66.26 27.45 -68.17
N ASP A 102 -66.24 28.64 -67.59
CA ASP A 102 -67.19 29.75 -67.89
C ASP A 102 -67.12 30.21 -69.37
N ASP A 103 -66.04 29.87 -70.09
CA ASP A 103 -65.90 30.10 -71.54
C ASP A 103 -66.58 29.01 -72.40
N GLY A 104 -67.23 28.02 -71.76
CA GLY A 104 -67.90 26.90 -72.43
C GLY A 104 -66.94 25.82 -72.94
N ILE A 105 -65.65 25.89 -72.61
CA ILE A 105 -64.64 24.91 -73.07
C ILE A 105 -64.29 23.95 -71.93
N VAL A 106 -64.25 22.65 -72.22
CA VAL A 106 -63.75 21.63 -71.29
C VAL A 106 -62.22 21.62 -71.34
N LYS A 107 -61.59 21.80 -70.18
CA LYS A 107 -60.12 21.77 -70.05
C LYS A 107 -59.71 20.91 -68.86
N PRO A 108 -58.51 20.29 -68.89
CA PRO A 108 -57.95 19.58 -67.75
C PRO A 108 -57.76 20.54 -66.59
N ILE A 109 -58.05 20.06 -65.39
CA ILE A 109 -57.91 20.81 -64.14
C ILE A 109 -57.00 20.12 -63.12
N ALA A 110 -56.79 18.81 -63.25
CA ALA A 110 -55.90 18.02 -62.42
C ALA A 110 -55.52 16.71 -63.11
N ILE A 111 -54.36 16.18 -62.75
CA ILE A 111 -53.94 14.82 -63.10
C ILE A 111 -53.96 14.01 -61.81
N HIS A 112 -54.70 12.91 -61.79
CA HIS A 112 -54.79 12.02 -60.64
C HIS A 112 -53.92 10.78 -60.89
N GLN A 113 -52.82 10.68 -60.15
CA GLN A 113 -51.95 9.50 -60.14
C GLN A 113 -52.49 8.46 -59.17
N ARG A 114 -52.95 7.32 -59.69
CA ARG A 114 -53.53 6.22 -58.93
C ARG A 114 -52.66 4.98 -59.02
N ALA A 115 -52.72 4.15 -58.00
CA ALA A 115 -52.18 2.81 -58.02
C ALA A 115 -53.32 1.82 -58.23
N VAL A 116 -53.22 0.99 -59.27
CA VAL A 116 -54.21 -0.05 -59.57
C VAL A 116 -53.65 -1.42 -59.23
N LEU A 117 -54.51 -2.27 -58.67
CA LEU A 117 -54.16 -3.63 -58.32
C LEU A 117 -54.37 -4.56 -59.52
N THR A 118 -53.32 -5.24 -59.96
CA THR A 118 -53.39 -6.32 -60.97
C THR A 118 -53.01 -7.67 -60.36
N SER A 119 -53.56 -8.74 -60.94
CA SER A 119 -53.18 -10.13 -60.64
C SER A 119 -52.04 -10.66 -61.49
N VAL A 120 -51.66 -9.94 -62.56
CA VAL A 120 -50.61 -10.32 -63.51
C VAL A 120 -49.40 -9.45 -63.28
N GLU A 121 -48.22 -10.07 -63.17
CA GLU A 121 -46.96 -9.35 -63.02
C GLU A 121 -46.68 -8.53 -64.29
N PRO A 122 -46.44 -7.21 -64.18
CA PRO A 122 -46.09 -6.40 -65.33
C PRO A 122 -44.74 -6.83 -65.94
N SER A 123 -44.69 -7.00 -67.26
CA SER A 123 -43.44 -7.32 -67.98
C SER A 123 -42.50 -6.12 -68.13
N THR A 124 -43.04 -4.91 -67.97
CA THR A 124 -42.33 -3.63 -68.09
C THR A 124 -42.92 -2.62 -67.11
N GLY A 125 -42.14 -1.60 -66.75
CA GLY A 125 -42.56 -0.51 -65.88
C GLY A 125 -42.29 -0.77 -64.38
N ALA A 126 -42.54 0.26 -63.59
CA ALA A 126 -42.40 0.21 -62.13
C ALA A 126 -43.64 -0.41 -61.49
N TYR A 127 -43.44 -1.35 -60.56
CA TYR A 127 -44.53 -1.97 -59.81
C TYR A 127 -44.11 -2.26 -58.37
N ILE A 128 -45.09 -2.55 -57.51
CA ILE A 128 -44.88 -3.02 -56.14
C ILE A 128 -45.65 -4.32 -55.95
N ALA A 129 -44.95 -5.40 -55.55
CA ALA A 129 -45.58 -6.66 -55.22
C ALA A 129 -46.14 -6.64 -53.79
N ILE A 130 -47.37 -7.12 -53.62
CA ILE A 130 -48.04 -7.32 -52.33
C ILE A 130 -48.52 -8.77 -52.28
N ALA A 131 -48.04 -9.51 -51.29
CA ALA A 131 -48.43 -10.90 -51.04
C ALA A 131 -49.40 -10.99 -49.85
N SER A 132 -50.14 -12.10 -49.75
CA SER A 132 -51.08 -12.37 -48.65
C SER A 132 -50.42 -12.53 -47.28
N SER A 133 -49.10 -12.77 -47.26
CA SER A 133 -48.24 -12.81 -46.09
C SER A 133 -46.95 -12.02 -46.36
N GLY A 134 -46.44 -11.37 -45.32
CA GLY A 134 -45.33 -10.43 -45.43
C GLY A 134 -45.80 -8.97 -45.49
N SER A 135 -44.94 -8.06 -45.06
CA SER A 135 -45.18 -6.62 -45.22
C SER A 135 -44.68 -6.20 -46.61
N PRO A 136 -45.43 -5.39 -47.37
CA PRO A 136 -44.91 -4.79 -48.58
C PRO A 136 -43.70 -3.93 -48.26
N VAL A 137 -42.75 -3.81 -49.20
CA VAL A 137 -41.53 -3.03 -49.01
C VAL A 137 -41.91 -1.59 -48.67
N SER A 138 -41.66 -1.18 -47.41
CA SER A 138 -41.98 0.17 -46.95
C SER A 138 -40.85 1.14 -47.28
N LEU A 139 -41.12 2.44 -47.17
CA LEU A 139 -40.06 3.46 -47.25
C LEU A 139 -38.95 3.20 -46.22
N ARG A 140 -39.29 2.71 -45.02
CA ARG A 140 -38.32 2.37 -43.97
C ARG A 140 -37.37 1.27 -44.42
N ASP A 141 -37.89 0.27 -45.12
CA ASP A 141 -37.08 -0.81 -45.67
C ASP A 141 -36.22 -0.31 -46.83
N ALA A 142 -36.77 0.55 -47.68
CA ALA A 142 -36.07 1.14 -48.82
C ALA A 142 -34.85 2.01 -48.37
N ILE A 143 -35.01 2.83 -47.33
CA ILE A 143 -33.90 3.63 -46.77
C ILE A 143 -32.87 2.79 -46.00
N GLN A 144 -33.25 1.61 -45.49
CA GLN A 144 -32.35 0.69 -44.80
C GLN A 144 -31.68 -0.33 -45.74
N SER A 145 -31.89 -0.20 -47.06
CA SER A 145 -31.25 -1.05 -48.04
C SER A 145 -29.72 -0.92 -48.01
N ASN A 146 -29.05 -1.87 -48.66
CA ASN A 146 -27.59 -1.92 -48.75
C ASN A 146 -26.94 -0.65 -49.36
N MET A 147 -27.69 0.13 -50.14
CA MET A 147 -27.21 1.38 -50.75
C MET A 147 -27.29 2.59 -49.81
N TYR A 148 -28.19 2.60 -48.82
CA TYR A 148 -28.53 3.81 -48.06
C TYR A 148 -28.32 3.71 -46.54
N ARG A 149 -28.16 2.51 -45.99
CA ARG A 149 -27.89 2.33 -44.55
C ARG A 149 -26.50 2.83 -44.16
N PHE A 150 -26.38 3.49 -43.00
CA PHE A 150 -25.10 3.93 -42.45
C PHE A 150 -24.19 2.80 -41.97
N VAL A 151 -24.77 1.66 -41.57
CA VAL A 151 -24.04 0.50 -41.05
C VAL A 151 -24.46 -0.73 -41.82
N THR A 152 -23.50 -1.42 -42.43
CA THR A 152 -23.79 -2.64 -43.17
C THR A 152 -23.93 -3.84 -42.26
N ASP A 153 -24.60 -4.89 -42.74
CA ASP A 153 -24.67 -6.15 -41.99
C ASP A 153 -23.29 -6.80 -41.87
N ALA A 154 -22.39 -6.54 -42.83
CA ALA A 154 -20.98 -6.90 -42.75
C ALA A 154 -20.26 -6.15 -41.63
N ASP A 155 -20.52 -4.84 -41.44
CA ASP A 155 -19.96 -4.08 -40.32
C ASP A 155 -20.45 -4.59 -38.96
N LYS A 156 -21.75 -4.87 -38.85
CA LYS A 156 -22.32 -5.48 -37.63
C LYS A 156 -21.70 -6.85 -37.34
N LEU A 157 -21.57 -7.69 -38.37
CA LEU A 157 -20.95 -9.00 -38.26
C LEU A 157 -19.48 -8.86 -37.87
N ASN A 158 -18.76 -7.89 -38.43
CA ASN A 158 -17.37 -7.60 -38.07
C ASN A 158 -17.25 -7.12 -36.62
N TRP A 159 -18.12 -6.25 -36.12
CA TRP A 159 -18.10 -5.82 -34.71
C TRP A 159 -18.40 -6.99 -33.76
N ASN A 160 -19.42 -7.79 -34.09
CA ASN A 160 -19.71 -9.02 -33.36
C ASN A 160 -18.54 -10.02 -33.46
N GLY A 161 -17.84 -10.04 -34.60
CA GLY A 161 -16.65 -10.84 -34.85
C GLY A 161 -15.43 -10.36 -34.06
N LYS A 162 -15.23 -9.06 -33.87
CA LYS A 162 -14.14 -8.48 -33.06
C LYS A 162 -14.27 -8.83 -31.57
N LEU A 163 -15.49 -8.98 -31.07
CA LEU A 163 -15.74 -9.58 -29.76
C LEU A 163 -15.36 -11.08 -29.71
N ASN A 164 -15.35 -11.76 -30.86
CA ASN A 164 -15.32 -13.22 -30.94
C ASN A 164 -14.06 -13.85 -31.56
N ALA A 165 -13.23 -13.17 -32.34
CA ALA A 165 -12.14 -13.82 -33.07
C ALA A 165 -10.89 -12.95 -33.27
N SER A 166 -9.73 -13.54 -32.94
CA SER A 166 -8.35 -13.07 -33.11
C SER A 166 -7.88 -11.85 -32.30
N GLU A 167 -8.69 -10.81 -32.10
CA GLU A 167 -8.26 -9.61 -31.35
C GLU A 167 -8.35 -9.76 -29.83
N VAL A 168 -9.08 -10.78 -29.34
CA VAL A 168 -9.29 -10.98 -27.90
C VAL A 168 -8.85 -12.37 -27.46
N SER A 169 -7.90 -12.43 -26.53
CA SER A 169 -7.26 -13.65 -26.02
C SER A 169 -7.66 -13.93 -24.57
N THR A 170 -7.72 -15.20 -24.18
CA THR A 170 -7.90 -15.60 -22.77
C THR A 170 -6.56 -15.65 -22.01
N VAL A 171 -5.44 -15.46 -22.72
CA VAL A 171 -4.08 -15.47 -22.19
C VAL A 171 -3.36 -14.20 -22.68
N PRO A 172 -2.50 -13.55 -21.89
CA PRO A 172 -1.76 -12.38 -22.34
C PRO A 172 -0.97 -12.69 -23.62
N THR A 173 -1.30 -12.02 -24.72
CA THR A 173 -0.63 -12.20 -26.01
C THR A 173 -0.36 -10.83 -26.60
N ALA A 174 0.84 -10.60 -27.12
CA ALA A 174 1.21 -9.32 -27.70
C ALA A 174 0.20 -8.90 -28.78
N SER A 175 -0.20 -7.63 -28.76
CA SER A 175 -1.15 -7.02 -29.70
C SER A 175 -2.57 -7.60 -29.68
N LYS A 176 -2.98 -8.26 -28.58
CA LYS A 176 -4.36 -8.73 -28.37
C LYS A 176 -4.94 -8.16 -27.07
N ALA A 177 -6.22 -7.79 -27.12
CA ALA A 177 -7.00 -7.46 -25.94
C ALA A 177 -7.27 -8.73 -25.11
N LEU A 178 -7.45 -8.58 -23.80
CA LEU A 178 -7.64 -9.71 -22.89
C LEU A 178 -9.12 -9.90 -22.57
N LYS A 179 -9.65 -11.12 -22.70
CA LYS A 179 -11.05 -11.44 -22.38
C LYS A 179 -11.26 -11.38 -20.87
N LEU A 180 -12.33 -10.71 -20.44
CA LEU A 180 -12.86 -10.83 -19.09
C LEU A 180 -13.53 -12.19 -18.89
N ASN A 181 -13.59 -12.67 -17.66
CA ASN A 181 -14.32 -13.87 -17.25
C ASN A 181 -15.83 -13.59 -17.12
N ALA A 182 -16.61 -14.62 -16.78
CA ALA A 182 -18.07 -14.54 -16.62
C ALA A 182 -18.54 -13.54 -15.56
N SER A 183 -17.65 -13.10 -14.66
CA SER A 183 -17.92 -12.10 -13.63
C SER A 183 -17.37 -10.70 -13.98
N ALA A 184 -17.04 -10.47 -15.25
CA ALA A 184 -16.45 -9.21 -15.73
C ALA A 184 -15.13 -8.83 -15.03
N LYS A 185 -14.29 -9.82 -14.68
CA LYS A 185 -12.94 -9.63 -14.13
C LYS A 185 -11.89 -10.26 -15.05
N PHE A 186 -10.65 -9.79 -15.01
CA PHE A 186 -9.55 -10.50 -15.66
C PHE A 186 -9.36 -11.87 -14.98
N PRO A 187 -9.19 -12.98 -15.73
CA PRO A 187 -8.95 -14.29 -15.14
C PRO A 187 -7.64 -14.31 -14.33
N ASN A 188 -7.56 -15.16 -13.30
CA ASN A 188 -6.37 -15.25 -12.44
C ASN A 188 -5.09 -15.59 -13.22
N SER A 189 -5.23 -16.29 -14.35
CA SER A 189 -4.17 -16.70 -15.26
C SER A 189 -3.54 -15.53 -16.03
N VAL A 190 -4.09 -14.32 -15.90
CA VAL A 190 -3.48 -13.08 -16.40
C VAL A 190 -2.34 -12.63 -15.49
N VAL A 191 -2.42 -12.96 -14.21
CA VAL A 191 -1.41 -12.66 -13.19
C VAL A 191 -0.71 -13.94 -12.78
N THR A 192 -0.58 -14.92 -13.69
CA THR A 192 0.35 -16.02 -13.47
C THR A 192 1.75 -15.50 -13.73
N GLU A 193 2.46 -15.23 -12.64
CA GLU A 193 3.86 -14.86 -12.62
C GLU A 193 4.73 -15.94 -13.28
N ASP A 194 5.10 -15.77 -14.56
CA ASP A 194 6.18 -16.54 -15.19
C ASP A 194 7.53 -15.86 -14.96
N ALA A 195 8.66 -16.53 -15.20
CA ALA A 195 10.00 -16.00 -14.93
C ALA A 195 10.32 -14.65 -15.62
N THR A 196 9.54 -14.27 -16.65
CA THR A 196 9.66 -13.00 -17.38
C THR A 196 8.66 -11.93 -16.95
N HIS A 197 7.62 -12.26 -16.17
CA HIS A 197 6.53 -11.35 -15.81
C HIS A 197 6.21 -11.31 -14.29
N ARG A 198 7.16 -11.69 -13.42
CA ARG A 198 7.02 -11.54 -11.95
C ARG A 198 7.51 -10.16 -11.48
N PHE A 199 6.92 -9.62 -10.41
CA PHE A 199 7.39 -8.37 -9.77
C PHE A 199 8.70 -8.52 -8.99
N ALA A 200 9.13 -9.76 -8.74
CA ALA A 200 10.38 -10.09 -8.09
C ALA A 200 10.89 -11.43 -8.63
N THR A 201 12.19 -11.49 -8.91
CA THR A 201 12.87 -12.69 -9.38
C THR A 201 12.99 -13.74 -8.27
N ASP A 202 13.17 -15.02 -8.65
CA ASP A 202 13.39 -16.09 -7.67
C ASP A 202 14.73 -15.91 -6.92
N ALA A 203 15.70 -15.21 -7.53
CA ALA A 203 16.94 -14.79 -6.88
C ALA A 203 16.66 -13.75 -5.77
N GLU A 204 15.92 -12.68 -6.07
CA GLU A 204 15.55 -11.67 -5.06
C GLU A 204 14.71 -12.26 -3.91
N LYS A 205 13.79 -13.18 -4.22
CA LYS A 205 13.00 -13.89 -3.20
C LYS A 205 13.88 -14.78 -2.33
N THR A 206 14.86 -15.47 -2.92
CA THR A 206 15.83 -16.27 -2.18
C THR A 206 16.68 -15.40 -1.26
N ASP A 207 17.12 -14.23 -1.73
CA ASP A 207 17.91 -13.30 -0.94
C ASP A 207 17.11 -12.72 0.24
N TRP A 208 15.85 -12.32 0.03
CA TRP A 208 15.00 -11.82 1.11
C TRP A 208 14.65 -12.91 2.14
N ASN A 209 14.27 -14.10 1.67
CA ASN A 209 13.97 -15.22 2.56
C ASN A 209 15.24 -15.68 3.30
N GLY A 210 16.41 -15.59 2.68
CA GLY A 210 17.69 -15.84 3.33
C GLY A 210 18.02 -14.82 4.42
N LYS A 211 17.69 -13.54 4.21
CA LYS A 211 17.80 -12.50 5.24
C LYS A 211 16.85 -12.70 6.42
N ALA A 212 15.67 -13.27 6.19
CA ALA A 212 14.69 -13.57 7.23
C ALA A 212 14.99 -14.90 7.98
N ALA A 213 15.51 -15.91 7.27
CA ALA A 213 15.88 -17.21 7.83
C ALA A 213 17.28 -17.19 8.48
N GLY A 214 18.10 -16.19 8.18
CA GLY A 214 19.28 -15.85 8.96
C GLY A 214 18.82 -15.49 10.37
N ASN A 215 19.02 -16.41 11.31
CA ASN A 215 18.85 -16.18 12.73
C ASN A 215 19.60 -14.87 13.07
N HIS A 216 18.88 -13.77 13.31
CA HIS A 216 19.49 -12.50 13.71
C HIS A 216 19.88 -12.60 15.19
N ASN A 217 20.70 -13.60 15.50
CA ASN A 217 21.46 -13.61 16.73
C ASN A 217 22.54 -12.54 16.56
N HIS A 218 22.35 -11.43 17.26
CA HIS A 218 23.44 -10.53 17.57
C HIS A 218 24.39 -11.28 18.52
N THR A 219 25.29 -12.08 17.96
CA THR A 219 26.47 -12.52 18.71
C THR A 219 27.34 -11.29 18.96
N LEU A 220 28.13 -11.29 20.04
CA LEU A 220 29.07 -10.20 20.34
C LEU A 220 29.97 -9.84 19.14
N ALA A 221 30.20 -10.79 18.23
CA ALA A 221 30.94 -10.58 16.98
C ALA A 221 30.27 -9.58 16.02
N SER A 222 28.93 -9.50 15.97
CA SER A 222 28.21 -8.52 15.12
C SER A 222 28.35 -7.07 15.58
N LEU A 223 28.85 -6.83 16.80
CA LEU A 223 29.25 -5.51 17.28
C LEU A 223 30.68 -5.13 16.86
N SER A 224 31.44 -6.05 16.26
CA SER A 224 32.86 -5.82 15.91
C SER A 224 33.07 -5.22 14.51
N GLU A 225 32.06 -5.15 13.63
CA GLU A 225 32.16 -4.43 12.34
C GLU A 225 32.20 -2.90 12.52
N LYS A 226 31.74 -2.39 13.66
CA LYS A 226 32.23 -1.11 14.15
C LYS A 226 33.54 -1.41 14.87
N ASN A 227 34.65 -1.00 14.26
CA ASN A 227 35.98 -1.01 14.86
C ASN A 227 35.94 -0.52 16.32
N TYR A 228 35.88 -1.45 17.25
CA TYR A 228 36.26 -1.25 18.65
C TYR A 228 37.67 -1.82 18.90
N ASP A 229 38.49 -1.92 17.85
CA ASP A 229 39.89 -2.34 17.90
C ASP A 229 40.86 -1.25 18.37
N SER A 230 40.34 -0.10 18.84
CA SER A 230 41.17 0.89 19.55
C SER A 230 40.61 1.12 20.96
N LEU A 231 41.41 0.71 21.94
CA LEU A 231 41.26 1.01 23.37
C LEU A 231 41.32 2.50 23.71
N THR A 232 41.19 3.40 22.73
CA THR A 232 41.19 4.86 22.92
C THR A 232 39.77 5.44 23.07
N GLY A 233 38.72 4.62 23.03
CA GLY A 233 37.34 5.11 22.89
C GLY A 233 36.27 4.55 23.84
N LEU A 234 36.62 3.83 24.92
CA LEU A 234 35.60 3.37 25.87
C LEU A 234 35.37 4.38 27.00
N PRO A 235 34.15 4.93 27.16
CA PRO A 235 33.79 5.64 28.38
C PRO A 235 33.69 4.59 29.49
N ALA A 236 34.65 4.65 30.41
CA ALA A 236 34.72 3.99 31.72
C ALA A 236 33.44 3.28 32.22
N LEU A 237 33.10 2.12 31.67
CA LEU A 237 32.02 1.28 32.18
C LEU A 237 32.49 -0.18 32.29
N LEU A 238 33.05 -0.43 33.48
CA LEU A 238 33.19 -1.74 34.11
C LEU A 238 34.03 -2.78 33.36
N VAL A 239 35.34 -2.50 33.23
CA VAL A 239 36.31 -3.59 33.37
C VAL A 239 36.13 -4.11 34.78
N GLN A 240 35.41 -5.22 34.93
CA GLN A 240 35.51 -6.05 36.12
C GLN A 240 37.00 -6.39 36.22
N LYS A 241 37.74 -5.66 37.06
CA LYS A 241 39.20 -5.76 37.22
C LYS A 241 39.51 -7.11 37.88
N THR A 242 39.31 -8.19 37.14
CA THR A 242 39.91 -9.48 37.44
C THR A 242 41.41 -9.22 37.38
N GLY A 243 42.11 -9.47 38.49
CA GLY A 243 43.54 -9.18 38.55
C GLY A 243 44.29 -9.92 37.44
N PHE A 244 45.34 -9.29 36.90
CA PHE A 244 46.23 -9.96 35.96
C PHE A 244 46.89 -11.16 36.63
N ALA A 245 46.92 -12.32 35.97
CA ALA A 245 47.71 -13.43 36.45
C ALA A 245 49.18 -13.01 36.55
N LEU A 246 49.89 -13.45 37.60
CA LEU A 246 51.29 -13.05 37.85
C LEU A 246 52.28 -13.51 36.76
N GLY A 247 51.86 -14.39 35.85
CA GLY A 247 52.64 -14.77 34.68
C GLY A 247 54.01 -15.36 35.07
N SER A 248 55.09 -14.73 34.61
CA SER A 248 56.47 -15.12 34.88
C SER A 248 57.06 -14.53 36.17
N VAL A 249 56.29 -13.77 36.95
CA VAL A 249 56.76 -13.19 38.22
C VAL A 249 56.86 -14.29 39.27
N THR A 250 58.09 -14.58 39.71
CA THR A 250 58.39 -15.61 40.72
C THR A 250 58.72 -15.04 42.10
N ASP A 251 58.92 -13.72 42.20
CA ASP A 251 59.25 -13.00 43.44
C ASP A 251 58.46 -11.67 43.51
N LEU A 252 57.75 -11.42 44.62
CA LEU A 252 57.03 -10.15 44.79
C LEU A 252 57.96 -8.93 44.87
N ASN A 253 59.25 -9.10 45.17
CA ASN A 253 60.19 -7.99 45.20
C ASN A 253 60.45 -7.39 43.81
N THR A 254 60.22 -8.15 42.74
CA THR A 254 60.38 -7.69 41.36
C THR A 254 59.09 -7.13 40.77
N LEU A 255 57.95 -7.28 41.47
CA LEU A 255 56.66 -6.79 41.04
C LEU A 255 56.47 -5.32 41.43
N ASP A 256 56.99 -4.41 40.60
CA ASP A 256 56.92 -2.98 40.83
C ASP A 256 55.82 -2.28 40.00
N THR A 257 55.34 -2.93 38.94
CA THR A 257 54.40 -2.32 37.98
C THR A 257 53.01 -2.14 38.60
N PRO A 258 52.39 -0.95 38.50
CA PRO A 258 51.07 -0.72 39.09
C PRO A 258 50.00 -1.61 38.48
N GLY A 259 49.17 -2.22 39.32
CA GLY A 259 48.14 -3.13 38.85
C GLY A 259 47.54 -3.98 39.96
N PHE A 260 46.42 -4.62 39.62
CA PHE A 260 45.82 -5.64 40.47
C PHE A 260 46.16 -7.01 39.88
N TYR A 261 46.72 -7.90 40.69
CA TYR A 261 47.28 -9.18 40.29
C TYR A 261 46.74 -10.33 41.14
N PHE A 262 46.81 -11.56 40.61
CA PHE A 262 46.47 -12.80 41.33
C PHE A 262 47.46 -13.92 41.02
N GLY A 263 47.74 -14.76 42.02
CA GLY A 263 48.49 -16.01 41.84
C GLY A 263 48.80 -16.69 43.17
N ALA A 264 49.71 -17.67 43.16
CA ALA A 264 49.99 -18.52 44.32
C ALA A 264 51.48 -18.81 44.50
N SER A 265 51.90 -19.01 45.76
CA SER A 265 53.20 -19.58 46.13
C SER A 265 54.42 -18.84 45.54
N ILE A 266 54.48 -17.52 45.74
CA ILE A 266 55.51 -16.62 45.22
C ILE A 266 56.51 -16.24 46.31
N ALA A 267 57.79 -16.10 45.95
CA ALA A 267 58.83 -15.68 46.89
C ALA A 267 58.53 -14.28 47.47
N ASN A 268 58.93 -14.07 48.73
CA ASN A 268 58.66 -12.84 49.49
C ASN A 268 57.17 -12.48 49.66
N SER A 269 56.26 -13.42 49.41
CA SER A 269 54.86 -13.30 49.82
C SER A 269 54.71 -13.41 51.34
N PRO A 270 53.83 -12.59 51.97
CA PRO A 270 53.53 -12.71 53.39
C PRO A 270 52.61 -13.90 53.71
N PHE A 271 52.09 -14.58 52.68
CA PHE A 271 51.17 -15.72 52.82
C PHE A 271 51.57 -16.87 51.90
N ALA A 272 51.38 -18.09 52.37
CA ALA A 272 51.38 -19.29 51.53
C ALA A 272 50.02 -19.47 50.85
N GLY A 273 50.03 -20.02 49.63
CA GLY A 273 48.85 -20.28 48.82
C GLY A 273 48.43 -19.10 47.93
N GLU A 274 47.16 -19.10 47.52
CA GLU A 274 46.59 -18.08 46.61
C GLU A 274 46.44 -16.72 47.29
N ILE A 275 46.85 -15.68 46.57
CA ILE A 275 46.84 -14.29 46.99
C ILE A 275 46.39 -13.36 45.87
N PHE A 276 45.76 -12.25 46.26
CA PHE A 276 45.58 -11.08 45.41
C PHE A 276 46.59 -10.01 45.83
N ILE A 277 47.20 -9.33 44.86
CA ILE A 277 48.16 -8.24 45.10
C ILE A 277 47.66 -6.99 44.40
N ASP A 278 47.58 -5.87 45.11
CA ASP A 278 47.47 -4.56 44.51
C ASP A 278 48.83 -3.87 44.63
N VAL A 279 49.37 -3.45 43.49
CA VAL A 279 50.64 -2.74 43.39
C VAL A 279 50.31 -1.30 43.04
N ILE A 280 50.69 -0.40 43.92
CA ILE A 280 50.40 1.03 43.81
C ILE A 280 51.73 1.76 43.77
N LYS A 281 52.03 2.46 42.68
CA LYS A 281 53.13 3.44 42.66
C LYS A 281 52.60 4.76 43.20
N SER A 282 53.10 5.16 44.36
CA SER A 282 52.82 6.48 44.96
C SER A 282 53.66 7.58 44.30
N SER A 283 54.86 7.23 43.85
CA SER A 283 55.75 8.06 43.05
C SER A 283 56.60 7.19 42.12
N ALA A 284 57.51 7.79 41.36
CA ALA A 284 58.52 7.04 40.60
C ALA A 284 59.42 6.17 41.51
N GLU A 285 59.53 6.53 42.78
CA GLU A 285 60.48 5.95 43.74
C GLU A 285 59.81 5.13 44.84
N ILE A 286 58.49 5.20 45.00
CA ILE A 286 57.77 4.50 46.08
C ILE A 286 56.74 3.56 45.51
N VAL A 287 56.92 2.27 45.79
CA VAL A 287 55.96 1.21 45.49
C VAL A 287 55.34 0.73 46.78
N ILE A 288 54.02 0.65 46.79
CA ILE A 288 53.23 0.07 47.87
C ILE A 288 52.65 -1.24 47.33
N GLN A 289 52.82 -2.31 48.09
CA GLN A 289 52.15 -3.57 47.80
C GLN A 289 51.13 -3.86 48.89
N VAL A 290 49.91 -4.18 48.48
CA VAL A 290 48.82 -4.66 49.33
C VAL A 290 48.49 -6.08 48.94
N VAL A 291 48.78 -7.04 49.82
CA VAL A 291 48.52 -8.46 49.57
C VAL A 291 47.37 -8.92 50.43
N LYS A 292 46.38 -9.57 49.81
CA LYS A 292 45.24 -10.21 50.46
C LYS A 292 45.32 -11.72 50.23
N LYS A 293 45.16 -12.50 51.29
CA LYS A 293 45.03 -13.96 51.18
C LYS A 293 43.64 -14.35 50.66
N THR A 294 43.57 -15.27 49.70
CA THR A 294 42.29 -15.83 49.25
C THR A 294 41.66 -16.67 50.37
N GLY A 295 40.34 -16.54 50.58
CA GLY A 295 39.60 -17.30 51.59
C GLY A 295 39.79 -16.85 53.05
N ALA A 296 40.58 -15.80 53.32
CA ALA A 296 40.76 -15.25 54.65
C ALA A 296 40.79 -13.71 54.63
N PHE A 297 40.25 -13.06 55.67
CA PHE A 297 40.42 -11.63 55.89
C PHE A 297 41.81 -11.32 56.48
N ALA A 298 42.86 -11.65 55.71
CA ALA A 298 44.24 -11.34 56.06
C ALA A 298 44.84 -10.45 54.98
N ILE A 299 45.07 -9.18 55.33
CA ILE A 299 45.69 -8.19 54.46
C ILE A 299 47.04 -7.77 55.05
N ARG A 300 48.04 -7.65 54.19
CA ARG A 300 49.40 -7.23 54.53
C ARG A 300 49.82 -6.12 53.57
N THR A 301 50.53 -5.13 54.08
CA THR A 301 51.08 -4.05 53.29
C THR A 301 52.56 -3.88 53.54
N ARG A 302 53.28 -3.46 52.51
CA ARG A 302 54.68 -3.04 52.63
C ARG A 302 54.97 -1.95 51.62
N THR A 303 56.08 -1.27 51.81
CA THR A 303 56.56 -0.23 50.90
C THR A 303 57.99 -0.54 50.46
N SER A 304 58.32 -0.24 49.22
CA SER A 304 59.68 -0.21 48.72
C SER A 304 60.08 1.22 48.39
N SER A 305 61.32 1.59 48.71
CA SER A 305 62.00 2.70 48.06
C SER A 305 62.82 2.15 46.90
N LEU A 306 62.51 2.58 45.68
CA LEU A 306 63.25 2.28 44.45
C LEU A 306 64.41 3.27 44.19
N MET A 307 64.88 3.99 45.22
CA MET A 307 66.11 4.77 45.12
C MET A 307 67.30 3.81 45.06
N GLY A 308 67.62 3.31 43.86
CA GLY A 308 68.65 2.30 43.64
C GLY A 308 68.10 0.87 43.66
N ASP A 309 68.82 -0.07 44.29
CA ASP A 309 68.32 -1.45 44.47
C ASP A 309 67.07 -1.44 45.36
N PRO A 310 65.99 -2.17 44.99
CA PRO A 310 64.72 -2.11 45.73
C PRO A 310 64.88 -2.61 47.17
N VAL A 311 64.76 -1.70 48.14
CA VAL A 311 64.73 -2.06 49.57
C VAL A 311 63.28 -2.13 50.03
N TRP A 312 62.81 -3.34 50.29
CA TRP A 312 61.44 -3.59 50.76
C TRP A 312 61.35 -3.54 52.29
N SER A 313 60.37 -2.81 52.81
CA SER A 313 60.00 -2.88 54.23
C SER A 313 59.45 -4.26 54.58
N ALA A 314 59.51 -4.61 55.86
CA ALA A 314 58.80 -5.78 56.36
C ALA A 314 57.29 -5.66 56.10
N TRP A 315 56.62 -6.80 55.91
CA TRP A 315 55.18 -6.86 55.75
C TRP A 315 54.45 -6.50 57.05
N THR A 316 53.63 -5.45 56.98
CA THR A 316 52.79 -4.97 58.09
C THR A 316 51.37 -5.48 57.94
N LYS A 317 50.71 -5.88 59.03
CA LYS A 317 49.30 -6.29 59.01
C LYS A 317 48.39 -5.07 58.86
N TRP A 318 47.57 -5.07 57.80
CA TRP A 318 46.50 -4.08 57.66
C TRP A 318 45.36 -4.45 58.60
N GLY A 319 45.06 -3.56 59.55
CA GLY A 319 44.02 -3.78 60.55
C GLY A 319 44.32 -4.98 61.45
N SER A 320 45.20 -4.80 62.44
CA SER A 320 45.19 -5.70 63.59
C SER A 320 44.36 -5.09 64.72
N ILE A 321 43.06 -5.38 64.73
CA ILE A 321 42.43 -5.81 65.99
C ILE A 321 42.31 -7.32 65.88
N ALA A 322 43.45 -7.99 66.01
CA ALA A 322 43.41 -9.33 66.56
C ALA A 322 43.31 -9.14 68.07
N SER A 323 42.13 -9.38 68.62
CA SER A 323 41.88 -9.93 69.96
C SER A 323 40.60 -9.33 70.50
N SER A 324 39.57 -10.16 70.68
CA SER A 324 38.73 -10.32 71.89
C SER A 324 38.34 -9.11 72.77
N SER A 325 38.55 -7.89 72.36
CA SER A 325 38.42 -6.69 73.20
C SER A 325 38.09 -5.55 72.27
N GLN A 326 36.83 -5.14 72.31
CA GLN A 326 36.28 -4.01 71.58
C GLN A 326 37.02 -2.73 72.03
N LYS A 327 38.22 -2.47 71.50
CA LYS A 327 38.88 -1.18 71.63
C LYS A 327 38.05 -0.20 70.80
N MET A 328 37.17 0.54 71.48
CA MET A 328 36.48 1.66 70.86
C MET A 328 37.52 2.65 70.34
N LEU A 329 37.56 2.81 69.01
CA LEU A 329 38.40 3.78 68.35
C LEU A 329 37.70 5.14 68.43
N TYR A 330 38.20 6.04 69.28
CA TYR A 330 37.83 7.45 69.20
C TYR A 330 38.80 8.13 68.22
N SER A 331 38.25 8.70 67.16
CA SER A 331 38.96 9.66 66.31
C SER A 331 38.17 10.95 66.38
N ASP A 332 38.72 12.00 67.00
CA ASP A 332 38.35 13.35 66.59
C ASP A 332 39.16 13.66 65.33
N GLY A 333 38.54 14.38 64.39
CA GLY A 333 39.08 14.55 63.04
C GLY A 333 40.39 15.35 62.94
N ALA A 334 41.08 15.64 64.05
CA ALA A 334 42.27 16.49 64.06
C ALA A 334 43.58 15.74 64.37
N ASN A 335 43.58 14.59 65.05
CA ASN A 335 44.82 13.87 65.37
C ASN A 335 44.65 12.33 65.28
N GLY A 336 45.62 11.67 64.65
CA GLY A 336 45.66 10.21 64.50
C GLY A 336 45.54 9.48 65.84
N ALA A 337 44.97 8.27 65.80
CA ALA A 337 44.68 7.45 66.98
C ALA A 337 45.87 7.31 67.93
N ASP A 338 45.60 7.41 69.24
CA ASP A 338 46.50 7.11 70.37
C ASP A 338 47.58 8.16 70.74
N ALA A 339 47.19 9.38 71.13
CA ALA A 339 48.10 10.28 71.89
C ALA A 339 47.71 10.46 73.38
N ALA A 340 46.45 10.24 73.78
CA ALA A 340 46.04 10.22 75.18
C ALA A 340 44.83 9.28 75.36
N SER A 341 44.95 8.28 76.24
CA SER A 341 43.91 7.28 76.51
C SER A 341 42.71 7.89 77.24
N PHE A 342 41.80 8.55 76.51
CA PHE A 342 40.58 9.12 77.09
C PHE A 342 39.66 8.05 77.70
N VAL A 343 39.55 6.89 77.06
CA VAL A 343 38.81 5.72 77.56
C VAL A 343 39.67 4.47 77.38
N HIS A 344 39.92 3.76 78.47
CA HIS A 344 40.62 2.49 78.53
C HIS A 344 39.61 1.36 78.79
N VAL A 345 39.75 0.25 78.07
CA VAL A 345 39.02 -1.00 78.35
C VAL A 345 40.04 -2.02 78.83
N ASP A 346 39.86 -2.52 80.04
CA ASP A 346 40.60 -3.65 80.59
C ASP A 346 39.73 -4.90 80.46
N PRO A 347 39.90 -5.66 79.37
CA PRO A 347 39.09 -6.85 79.10
C PRO A 347 39.46 -8.01 80.04
N THR A 348 40.67 -8.03 80.60
CA THR A 348 41.14 -9.11 81.47
C THR A 348 40.40 -9.09 82.79
N ASN A 349 40.14 -7.90 83.33
CA ASN A 349 39.43 -7.74 84.60
C ASN A 349 37.98 -7.25 84.45
N SER A 350 37.47 -7.16 83.22
CA SER A 350 36.14 -6.62 82.88
C SER A 350 35.90 -5.19 83.42
N ARG A 351 36.82 -4.26 83.14
CA ARG A 351 36.76 -2.87 83.65
C ARG A 351 36.84 -1.83 82.53
N ILE A 352 36.29 -0.66 82.79
CA ILE A 352 36.37 0.54 81.93
C ILE A 352 36.98 1.67 82.76
N GLY A 353 38.08 2.26 82.26
CA GLY A 353 38.71 3.45 82.81
C GLY A 353 38.44 4.67 81.93
N ILE A 354 38.15 5.83 82.51
CA ILE A 354 38.10 7.13 81.82
C ILE A 354 39.13 8.04 82.47
N GLY A 355 40.07 8.56 81.69
CA GLY A 355 41.21 9.36 82.19
C GLY A 355 42.29 8.55 82.94
N THR A 356 42.18 7.21 82.97
CA THR A 356 43.18 6.30 83.56
C THR A 356 43.35 5.05 82.69
N ASN A 357 44.57 4.49 82.69
CA ASN A 357 44.89 3.22 82.05
C ASN A 357 44.99 2.04 83.04
N THR A 358 44.72 2.26 84.32
CA THR A 358 44.75 1.23 85.38
C THR A 358 43.48 1.28 86.24
N PRO A 359 42.30 0.93 85.68
CA PRO A 359 41.04 1.02 86.42
C PRO A 359 41.00 0.03 87.60
N GLN A 360 40.65 0.52 88.79
CA GLN A 360 40.53 -0.32 89.99
C GLN A 360 39.12 -0.87 90.23
N LYS A 361 38.11 -0.25 89.59
CA LYS A 361 36.70 -0.65 89.67
C LYS A 361 36.15 -0.97 88.28
N THR A 362 34.95 -1.56 88.22
CA THR A 362 34.29 -1.92 86.95
C THR A 362 34.10 -0.70 86.04
N LEU A 363 33.74 0.45 86.63
CA LEU A 363 33.84 1.77 85.99
C LEU A 363 34.70 2.64 86.91
N ASP A 364 35.79 3.17 86.37
CA ASP A 364 36.72 4.05 87.08
C ASP A 364 36.89 5.33 86.29
N VAL A 365 36.56 6.47 86.89
CA VAL A 365 36.62 7.79 86.25
C VAL A 365 37.53 8.67 87.09
N VAL A 366 38.70 9.01 86.55
CA VAL A 366 39.62 9.95 87.19
C VAL A 366 39.30 11.35 86.67
N GLY A 367 38.50 12.09 87.43
CA GLY A 367 38.04 13.45 87.10
C GLY A 367 36.64 13.77 87.64
N GLU A 368 36.11 14.95 87.31
CA GLU A 368 34.76 15.35 87.70
C GLU A 368 33.69 14.60 86.89
N THR A 369 32.64 14.12 87.57
CA THR A 369 31.49 13.48 86.92
C THR A 369 30.23 14.32 87.12
N ARG A 370 29.61 14.76 86.02
CA ARG A 370 28.30 15.44 86.05
C ARG A 370 27.19 14.46 85.67
N VAL A 371 26.21 14.27 86.55
CA VAL A 371 24.99 13.51 86.26
C VAL A 371 23.81 14.48 86.06
N GLY A 372 23.10 14.38 84.94
CA GLY A 372 22.00 15.29 84.58
C GLY A 372 20.71 15.09 85.40
N SER A 373 19.83 16.09 85.41
CA SER A 373 18.68 16.22 86.33
C SER A 373 17.47 15.30 86.07
N THR A 374 17.52 14.41 85.09
CA THR A 374 16.35 13.58 84.69
C THR A 374 16.59 12.06 84.84
N TYR A 375 17.76 11.64 85.34
CA TYR A 375 18.10 10.22 85.50
C TYR A 375 18.07 9.79 86.97
N LYS A 376 17.46 8.63 87.25
CA LYS A 376 17.55 7.94 88.54
C LYS A 376 18.91 7.26 88.64
N THR A 377 19.80 7.73 89.51
CA THR A 377 21.02 6.99 89.86
C THR A 377 20.66 5.92 90.88
N ASN A 378 20.86 4.65 90.54
CA ASN A 378 20.72 3.55 91.49
C ASN A 378 22.13 3.10 91.93
N PHE A 379 22.55 3.50 93.12
CA PHE A 379 23.79 3.01 93.73
C PHE A 379 23.51 1.66 94.39
N ASN A 380 23.70 0.56 93.65
CA ASN A 380 23.53 -0.80 94.16
C ASN A 380 24.75 -1.24 94.99
N GLY A 381 25.07 -0.50 96.05
CA GLY A 381 26.16 -0.78 96.98
C GLY A 381 25.89 -0.13 98.32
N ASN A 382 26.36 -0.74 99.41
CA ASN A 382 25.99 -0.35 100.78
C ASN A 382 26.70 0.91 101.30
N GLU A 383 27.52 1.60 100.49
CA GLU A 383 28.32 2.73 100.98
C GLU A 383 28.68 3.73 99.87
N ILE A 384 28.51 5.02 100.17
CA ILE A 384 29.05 6.15 99.40
C ILE A 384 30.14 6.76 100.30
N GLN A 385 31.39 6.66 99.89
CA GLN A 385 32.51 7.29 100.58
C GLN A 385 32.75 8.68 99.98
N PHE A 386 32.73 9.71 100.82
CA PHE A 386 33.21 11.05 100.46
C PHE A 386 34.63 11.17 101.01
N GLU A 387 35.59 11.51 100.16
CA GLU A 387 36.93 11.95 100.61
C GLU A 387 36.92 13.42 101.04
#